data_AF-A0A938EMR6-F1
#
_entry.id   AF-A0A938EMR6-F1
#
_cell.length_a   1.000
_cell.length_b   1.000
_cell.length_c   1.000
_cell.angle_alpha   90.00
_cell.angle_beta   90.00
_cell.angle_gamma   90.00
#
_symmetry.space_group_name_H-M   'P 1'
#
loop_
_entity.id
_entity.type
_entity.pdbx_description
1 polymer ?
#
loop_
_entity_poly.entity_id
_entity_poly.type
_entity_poly.pdbx_seq_one_letter_code
_entity_poly.pdbx_strand_id
1 'polypeptide(L)'
;MRRSVRVALAAAVAVTVAGCGSNGSTDPTPEPTLIDGQAVCDEPTIRAAVEADFDANYPGSTFISLDDFRCEGGWAMANAQFEASGSTFPTVVFLRAEGQFWIPTTIEEICATPQSESSAPAEMYVAACGVE
;
A
#
# COMPACT_ATOMS: atom_id res chain seq x y z
N MET A 1 -30.45 50.97 -29.45
CA MET A 1 -31.32 49.82 -29.80
C MET A 1 -30.65 48.55 -29.32
N ARG A 2 -31.36 47.78 -28.49
CA ARG A 2 -30.86 46.61 -27.76
C ARG A 2 -30.96 45.37 -28.66
N ARG A 3 -29.93 44.52 -28.70
CA ARG A 3 -30.10 43.10 -29.05
C ARG A 3 -29.33 42.26 -28.05
N SER A 4 -30.10 41.70 -27.13
CA SER A 4 -29.69 40.68 -26.17
C SER A 4 -29.60 39.34 -26.90
N VAL A 5 -28.52 38.59 -26.69
CA VAL A 5 -28.42 37.18 -27.09
C VAL A 5 -28.37 36.34 -25.82
N ARG A 6 -29.36 35.46 -25.66
CA ARG A 6 -29.48 34.49 -24.57
C ARG A 6 -28.69 33.24 -24.96
N VAL A 7 -27.75 32.80 -24.11
CA VAL A 7 -27.08 31.50 -24.23
C VAL A 7 -27.82 30.51 -23.35
N ALA A 8 -28.22 29.39 -23.94
CA ALA A 8 -29.03 28.34 -23.33
C ALA A 8 -28.16 27.28 -22.62
N LEU A 9 -28.61 26.85 -21.44
CA LEU A 9 -28.15 25.67 -20.70
C LEU A 9 -28.72 24.38 -21.32
N ALA A 10 -27.90 23.33 -21.43
CA ALA A 10 -28.28 21.92 -21.58
C ALA A 10 -27.02 21.06 -21.33
N ALA A 11 -27.03 19.85 -20.77
CA ALA A 11 -28.01 19.04 -20.05
C ALA A 11 -27.22 17.92 -19.33
N ALA A 12 -27.80 17.39 -18.25
CA ALA A 12 -27.23 16.32 -17.43
C ALA A 12 -27.16 14.96 -18.16
N VAL A 13 -26.07 14.21 -17.94
CA VAL A 13 -25.94 12.81 -18.37
C VAL A 13 -26.26 11.91 -17.18
N ALA A 14 -27.38 11.19 -17.28
CA ALA A 14 -27.73 10.09 -16.38
C ALA A 14 -27.19 8.78 -16.98
N VAL A 15 -26.30 8.10 -16.25
CA VAL A 15 -25.83 6.75 -16.61
C VAL A 15 -26.59 5.74 -15.77
N THR A 16 -27.36 4.90 -16.47
CA THR A 16 -28.11 3.77 -15.95
C THR A 16 -27.19 2.59 -15.68
N VAL A 17 -27.18 2.05 -14.46
CA VAL A 17 -26.54 0.77 -14.13
C VAL A 17 -27.51 -0.36 -14.44
N ALA A 18 -27.20 -1.15 -15.47
CA ALA A 18 -27.83 -2.44 -15.76
C ALA A 18 -26.92 -3.56 -15.26
N GLY A 19 -27.51 -4.54 -14.57
CA GLY A 19 -26.79 -5.65 -13.95
C GLY A 19 -26.65 -6.92 -14.81
N CYS A 20 -25.92 -7.86 -14.20
CA CYS A 20 -25.83 -9.31 -14.43
C CYS A 20 -25.14 -9.83 -15.71
N GLY A 21 -24.09 -10.65 -15.49
CA GLY A 21 -23.50 -11.50 -16.52
C GLY A 21 -22.41 -12.42 -15.96
N SER A 22 -22.81 -13.60 -15.48
CA SER A 22 -21.89 -14.74 -15.30
C SER A 22 -21.61 -15.37 -16.66
N ASN A 23 -20.35 -15.43 -17.10
CA ASN A 23 -19.75 -16.52 -17.89
C ASN A 23 -18.34 -16.14 -18.40
N GLY A 24 -17.34 -16.95 -18.03
CA GLY A 24 -16.29 -17.41 -18.95
C GLY A 24 -15.14 -16.47 -19.32
N SER A 25 -13.99 -16.72 -18.67
CA SER A 25 -12.68 -16.90 -19.32
C SER A 25 -12.05 -15.71 -20.05
N THR A 26 -11.30 -14.90 -19.32
CA THR A 26 -9.85 -14.63 -19.50
C THR A 26 -9.45 -13.84 -18.27
N ASP A 27 -8.61 -14.40 -17.42
CA ASP A 27 -8.18 -13.82 -16.15
C ASP A 27 -7.62 -12.41 -16.38
N PRO A 28 -8.34 -11.32 -16.04
CA PRO A 28 -7.70 -10.04 -15.87
C PRO A 28 -7.09 -10.08 -14.47
N THR A 29 -5.77 -9.94 -14.37
CA THR A 29 -5.13 -9.55 -13.10
C THR A 29 -6.04 -8.52 -12.44
N PRO A 30 -6.67 -8.80 -11.29
CA PRO A 30 -7.59 -7.86 -10.69
C PRO A 30 -6.79 -6.60 -10.41
N GLU A 31 -7.07 -5.52 -11.15
CA GLU A 31 -6.66 -4.19 -10.70
C GLU A 31 -7.22 -4.07 -9.29
N PRO A 32 -6.37 -3.76 -8.28
CA PRO A 32 -6.82 -3.71 -6.90
C PRO A 32 -8.02 -2.77 -6.84
N THR A 33 -9.18 -3.35 -6.55
CA THR A 33 -10.40 -2.58 -6.45
C THR A 33 -10.18 -1.64 -5.27
N LEU A 34 -10.05 -0.34 -5.53
CA LEU A 34 -9.84 0.70 -4.53
C LEU A 34 -11.12 0.82 -3.68
N ILE A 35 -11.29 -0.09 -2.73
CA ILE A 35 -12.40 -0.08 -1.79
C ILE A 35 -11.99 0.89 -0.67
N ASP A 36 -12.71 2.01 -0.57
CA ASP A 36 -12.70 2.96 0.55
C ASP A 36 -11.51 3.93 0.72
N GLY A 37 -10.56 4.00 -0.22
CA GLY A 37 -9.48 4.99 -0.19
C GLY A 37 -8.46 4.78 0.95
N GLN A 38 -8.46 3.58 1.53
CA GLN A 38 -7.49 3.12 2.52
C GLN A 38 -6.50 2.14 1.87
N ALA A 39 -5.28 2.10 2.40
CA ALA A 39 -4.28 1.12 1.99
C ALA A 39 -4.82 -0.30 2.25
N VAL A 40 -4.83 -1.12 1.20
CA VAL A 40 -5.35 -2.49 1.29
C VAL A 40 -4.30 -3.39 1.94
N CYS A 41 -4.68 -4.09 3.00
CA CYS A 41 -3.84 -5.11 3.63
C CYS A 41 -4.05 -6.46 2.93
N ASP A 42 -3.45 -6.63 1.75
CA ASP A 42 -3.38 -7.91 1.07
C ASP A 42 -1.96 -8.19 0.56
N GLU A 43 -1.69 -9.45 0.26
CA GLU A 43 -0.36 -9.90 -0.18
C GLU A 43 0.17 -9.15 -1.42
N PRO A 44 -0.60 -8.97 -2.53
CA PRO A 44 -0.06 -8.27 -3.69
C PRO A 44 0.25 -6.79 -3.41
N THR A 45 -0.56 -6.10 -2.60
CA THR A 45 -0.33 -4.69 -2.28
C THR A 45 0.88 -4.52 -1.37
N ILE A 46 1.02 -5.36 -0.35
CA ILE A 46 2.19 -5.33 0.55
C ILE A 46 3.46 -5.71 -0.20
N ARG A 47 3.43 -6.77 -1.02
CA ARG A 47 4.55 -7.16 -1.88
C ARG A 47 5.00 -6.00 -2.77
N ALA A 48 4.07 -5.35 -3.46
CA ALA A 48 4.40 -4.25 -4.35
C ALA A 48 5.06 -3.07 -3.60
N ALA A 49 4.60 -2.76 -2.38
CA ALA A 49 5.19 -1.70 -1.56
C ALA A 49 6.62 -2.07 -1.10
N VAL A 50 6.84 -3.32 -0.69
CA VAL A 50 8.15 -3.84 -0.28
C VAL A 50 9.14 -3.88 -1.45
N GLU A 51 8.72 -4.35 -2.61
CA GLU A 51 9.54 -4.37 -3.83
C GLU A 51 9.95 -2.95 -4.24
N ALA A 52 8.98 -2.02 -4.28
CA ALA A 52 9.24 -0.63 -4.67
C ALA A 52 10.23 0.08 -3.72
N ASP A 53 10.18 -0.21 -2.42
CA ASP A 53 11.14 0.31 -1.45
C ASP A 53 12.56 -0.15 -1.75
N PHE A 54 12.72 -1.46 -1.96
CA PHE A 54 14.04 -2.05 -2.17
C PHE A 54 14.66 -1.66 -3.51
N ASP A 55 13.85 -1.58 -4.55
CA ASP A 55 14.30 -1.09 -5.86
C ASP A 55 14.79 0.37 -5.79
N ALA A 56 14.15 1.19 -4.96
CA ALA A 56 14.51 2.60 -4.79
C ALA A 56 15.75 2.80 -3.91
N ASN A 57 15.87 2.03 -2.81
CA ASN A 57 16.86 2.29 -1.76
C ASN A 57 18.07 1.35 -1.78
N TYR A 58 17.96 0.17 -2.38
CA TYR A 58 19.00 -0.88 -2.36
C TYR A 58 19.30 -1.41 -3.77
N PRO A 59 19.82 -0.56 -4.68
CA PRO A 59 20.09 -0.97 -6.05
C PRO A 59 21.07 -2.16 -6.09
N GLY A 60 20.72 -3.19 -6.87
CA GLY A 60 21.48 -4.44 -6.94
C GLY A 60 21.02 -5.53 -5.96
N SER A 61 19.98 -5.24 -5.16
CA SER A 61 19.21 -6.27 -4.46
C SER A 61 18.06 -6.77 -5.35
N THR A 62 17.59 -7.98 -5.13
CA THR A 62 16.44 -8.57 -5.83
C THR A 62 15.48 -9.15 -4.81
N PHE A 63 14.21 -8.78 -4.89
CA PHE A 63 13.15 -9.40 -4.10
C PHE A 63 12.97 -10.88 -4.48
N ILE A 64 12.91 -11.75 -3.49
CA ILE A 64 12.76 -13.21 -3.68
C ILE A 64 11.38 -13.68 -3.25
N SER A 65 10.96 -13.34 -2.02
CA SER A 65 9.67 -13.74 -1.48
C SER A 65 9.19 -12.78 -0.40
N LEU A 66 7.85 -12.73 -0.23
CA LEU A 66 7.20 -12.22 0.96
C LEU A 66 6.76 -13.45 1.75
N ASP A 67 7.40 -13.69 2.89
CA ASP A 67 7.20 -14.91 3.68
C ASP A 67 5.93 -14.79 4.52
N ASP A 68 5.74 -13.65 5.18
CA ASP A 68 4.50 -13.29 5.87
C ASP A 68 4.34 -11.77 5.97
N PHE A 69 3.13 -11.34 6.32
CA PHE A 69 2.86 -9.96 6.70
C PHE A 69 1.70 -9.89 7.70
N ARG A 70 1.70 -8.83 8.50
CA ARG A 70 0.60 -8.48 9.39
C ARG A 70 0.31 -7.00 9.25
N CYS A 71 -0.97 -6.62 9.26
CA CYS A 71 -1.35 -5.21 9.36
C CYS A 71 -2.19 -4.96 10.61
N GLU A 72 -1.92 -3.83 11.26
CA GLU A 72 -2.58 -3.44 12.49
C GLU A 72 -2.49 -1.93 12.66
N GLY A 73 -3.59 -1.28 13.02
CA GLY A 73 -3.58 0.13 13.41
C GLY A 73 -3.04 1.10 12.35
N GLY A 74 -3.16 0.79 11.06
CA GLY A 74 -2.59 1.60 9.98
C GLY A 74 -1.10 1.36 9.72
N TRP A 75 -0.55 0.28 10.25
CA TRP A 75 0.80 -0.19 10.00
C TRP A 75 0.78 -1.58 9.38
N ALA A 76 1.85 -1.93 8.68
CA ALA A 76 2.15 -3.29 8.30
C ALA A 76 3.61 -3.64 8.64
N MET A 77 3.82 -4.89 9.05
CA MET A 77 5.13 -5.49 9.25
C MET A 77 5.21 -6.68 8.31
N ALA A 78 6.17 -6.66 7.40
CA ALA A 78 6.36 -7.65 6.35
C ALA A 78 7.72 -8.34 6.53
N ASN A 79 7.72 -9.67 6.53
CA ASN A 79 8.94 -10.48 6.52
C ASN A 79 9.21 -10.90 5.09
N ALA A 80 10.31 -10.42 4.50
CA ALA A 80 10.66 -10.66 3.10
C ALA A 80 12.08 -11.18 2.95
N GLN A 81 12.33 -11.92 1.87
CA GLN A 81 13.65 -12.40 1.47
C GLN A 81 14.16 -11.59 0.30
N PHE A 82 15.43 -11.20 0.37
CA PHE A 82 16.13 -10.52 -0.70
C PHE A 82 17.42 -11.23 -1.03
N GLU A 83 17.83 -11.16 -2.29
CA GLU A 83 19.16 -11.57 -2.72
C GLU A 83 20.00 -10.34 -3.05
N ALA A 84 21.23 -10.29 -2.55
CA ALA A 84 22.24 -9.35 -3.03
C ALA A 84 23.59 -10.04 -3.05
N SER A 85 24.39 -9.75 -4.09
CA SER A 85 25.74 -10.33 -4.25
C SER A 85 25.78 -11.87 -4.16
N GLY A 86 24.72 -12.56 -4.62
CA GLY A 86 24.61 -14.02 -4.62
C GLY A 86 24.32 -14.64 -3.24
N SER A 87 23.87 -13.84 -2.27
CA SER A 87 23.43 -14.33 -0.95
C SER A 87 22.01 -13.85 -0.65
N THR A 88 21.18 -14.76 -0.14
CA THR A 88 19.82 -14.46 0.34
C THR A 88 19.86 -14.04 1.81
N PHE A 89 19.12 -12.99 2.16
CA PHE A 89 18.97 -12.51 3.52
C PHE A 89 17.51 -12.12 3.83
N PRO A 90 17.02 -12.47 5.03
CA PRO A 90 15.70 -12.03 5.49
C PRO A 90 15.76 -10.58 5.95
N THR A 91 14.69 -9.83 5.66
CA THR A 91 14.52 -8.45 6.13
C THR A 91 13.08 -8.25 6.62
N VAL A 92 12.97 -7.57 7.77
CA VAL A 92 11.69 -7.06 8.27
C VAL A 92 11.50 -5.65 7.71
N VAL A 93 10.38 -5.42 7.03
CA VAL A 93 10.01 -4.13 6.47
C VAL A 93 8.79 -3.60 7.21
N PHE A 94 8.88 -2.36 7.67
CA PHE A 94 7.77 -1.66 8.32
C PHE A 94 7.16 -0.67 7.36
N LEU A 95 5.84 -0.67 7.25
CA LEU A 95 5.07 0.18 6.36
C LEU A 95 4.01 0.93 7.17
N ARG A 96 3.81 2.22 6.86
CA ARG A 96 2.71 3.03 7.40
C ARG A 96 1.72 3.36 6.30
N ALA A 97 0.43 3.22 6.59
CA ALA A 97 -0.63 3.60 5.67
C ALA A 97 -0.73 5.12 5.55
N GLU A 98 -0.62 5.65 4.33
CA GLU A 98 -0.88 7.05 4.00
C GLU A 98 -1.89 7.13 2.86
N GLY A 99 -3.16 7.33 3.23
CA GLY A 99 -4.28 7.22 2.29
C GLY A 99 -4.37 5.80 1.72
N GLN A 100 -4.22 5.68 0.41
CA GLN A 100 -4.28 4.40 -0.31
C GLN A 100 -2.92 3.69 -0.45
N PHE A 101 -1.84 4.29 0.05
CA PHE A 101 -0.48 3.78 -0.15
C PHE A 101 0.13 3.25 1.15
N TRP A 102 0.94 2.21 1.02
CA TRP A 102 1.85 1.78 2.07
C TRP A 102 3.19 2.47 1.87
N ILE A 103 3.61 3.24 2.86
CA ILE A 103 4.85 4.02 2.84
C ILE A 103 5.89 3.33 3.73
N PRO A 104 7.04 2.92 3.18
CA PRO A 104 8.14 2.37 3.96
C PRO A 104 8.58 3.33 5.06
N THR A 105 8.74 2.79 6.26
CA THR A 105 9.15 3.54 7.44
C THR A 105 10.37 2.87 8.04
N THR A 106 11.42 3.65 8.34
CA THR A 106 12.67 3.09 8.87
C THR A 106 12.56 2.83 10.37
N ILE A 107 13.43 1.96 10.89
CA ILE A 107 13.55 1.70 12.32
C ILE A 107 13.88 2.99 13.07
N GLU A 108 14.75 3.84 12.52
CA GLU A 108 15.11 5.12 13.13
C GLU A 108 13.88 6.03 13.27
N GLU A 109 12.98 6.07 12.28
CA GLU A 109 11.76 6.86 12.36
C GLU A 109 10.80 6.30 13.42
N ILE A 110 10.62 4.98 13.47
CA ILE A 110 9.75 4.32 14.46
C ILE A 110 10.27 4.56 15.89
N CYS A 111 11.58 4.41 16.08
CA CYS A 111 12.22 4.49 17.39
C CYS A 111 12.60 5.91 17.81
N ALA A 112 12.41 6.91 16.95
CA ALA A 112 12.64 8.32 17.30
C ALA A 112 11.65 8.83 18.37
N THR A 113 10.52 8.16 18.54
CA THR A 113 9.48 8.52 19.52
C THR A 113 9.34 7.41 20.58
N PRO A 114 9.25 7.72 21.88
CA PRO A 114 8.98 6.71 22.92
C PRO A 114 7.67 5.95 22.64
N GLN A 115 7.60 4.66 23.02
CA GLN A 115 6.43 3.82 22.73
C GLN A 115 5.10 4.44 23.21
N SER A 116 5.10 5.11 24.37
CA SER A 116 3.91 5.77 24.94
C SER A 116 3.35 6.90 24.08
N GLU A 117 4.15 7.42 23.15
CA GLU A 117 3.81 8.52 22.24
C GLU A 117 3.81 8.08 20.77
N SER A 118 4.23 6.84 20.48
CA SER A 118 4.30 6.29 19.13
C SER A 118 2.91 5.88 18.63
N SER A 119 2.66 6.09 17.33
CA SER A 119 1.49 5.56 16.66
C SER A 119 1.66 4.12 16.17
N ALA A 120 2.88 3.56 16.27
CA ALA A 120 3.14 2.17 15.90
C ALA A 120 2.51 1.21 16.92
N PRO A 121 1.86 0.12 16.48
CA PRO A 121 1.39 -0.94 17.37
C PRO A 121 2.52 -1.47 18.24
N ALA A 122 2.20 -1.81 19.50
CA ALA A 122 3.20 -2.17 20.51
C ALA A 122 4.15 -3.28 20.04
N GLU A 123 3.62 -4.33 19.40
CA GLU A 123 4.45 -5.44 18.90
C GLU A 123 5.36 -5.03 17.74
N MET A 124 4.91 -4.14 16.84
CA MET A 124 5.74 -3.62 15.76
C MET A 124 6.82 -2.68 16.30
N TYR A 125 6.48 -1.87 17.32
CA TYR A 125 7.44 -1.03 18.02
C TYR A 125 8.53 -1.88 18.71
N VAL A 126 8.14 -2.95 19.41
CA VAL A 126 9.08 -3.89 20.04
C VAL A 126 9.93 -4.58 18.98
N ALA A 127 9.34 -5.01 17.86
CA ALA A 127 10.09 -5.63 16.76
C ALA A 127 11.11 -4.68 16.12
N ALA A 128 10.79 -3.39 15.99
CA ALA A 128 11.70 -2.38 15.44
C ALA A 128 12.77 -1.95 16.45
N CYS A 129 12.38 -1.68 17.70
CA CYS A 129 13.22 -0.96 18.67
C CYS A 129 13.83 -1.85 19.76
N GLY A 130 13.33 -3.07 19.95
CA GLY A 130 13.84 -4.01 20.96
C GLY A 130 13.63 -3.58 22.41
N VAL A 131 12.73 -2.62 22.66
CA VAL A 131 12.39 -2.14 24.01
C VAL A 131 10.97 -2.57 24.37
N GLU A 132 10.83 -3.15 25.56
CA GLU A 132 9.55 -3.46 26.24
C GLU A 132 9.24 -2.42 27.32
#